data_AF-A0ABC8JQ40-F1
#
_entry.id   AF-A0ABC8JQ40-F1
#
_cell.length_a   1.000
_cell.length_b   1.000
_cell.length_c   1.000
_cell.angle_alpha   90.00
_cell.angle_beta   90.00
_cell.angle_gamma   90.00
#
_symmetry.space_group_name_H-M   'P 1'
#
loop_
_entity.id
_entity.type
_entity.pdbx_description
1 polymer ?
#
loop_
_entity_poly.entity_id
_entity_poly.type
_entity_poly.pdbx_seq_one_letter_code
_entity_poly.pdbx_strand_id
1 'polypeptide(L)'
;MYSMLRTGYPKWSVIPHEERELWFRQFAKTGQVQDPVIRSVVELVETQKEALLASQPLSDDGDSTGASTNMLRLQINDMVEKAVPKRKGGRLVGLARRSSSVPGSSSQASCTDPMILEQLQNKDERIMALEEQNTTIIAELESQKKTNAQIMEKLERLFPTEF
;
A
#
# COMPACT_ATOMS: atom_id res chain seq x y z
N MET A 1 29.55 0.92 -28.27
CA MET A 1 28.59 1.68 -27.43
C MET A 1 29.35 2.28 -26.26
N TYR A 2 29.28 3.59 -26.05
CA TYR A 2 30.00 4.25 -24.95
C TYR A 2 29.25 4.04 -23.63
N SER A 3 29.95 3.47 -22.64
CA SER A 3 29.48 3.45 -21.26
C SER A 3 29.45 4.88 -20.73
N MET A 4 28.33 5.29 -20.12
CA MET A 4 28.22 6.57 -19.41
C MET A 4 28.96 6.54 -18.06
N LEU A 5 29.32 5.34 -17.58
CA LEU A 5 30.15 5.15 -16.39
C LEU A 5 31.62 5.28 -16.79
N ARG A 6 32.37 6.06 -16.01
CA ARG A 6 33.81 6.30 -16.23
C ARG A 6 34.63 5.03 -16.07
N THR A 7 34.15 4.11 -15.22
CA THR A 7 34.78 2.82 -14.94
C THR A 7 33.73 1.72 -14.81
N GLY A 8 34.11 0.49 -15.15
CA GLY A 8 33.25 -0.69 -14.95
C GLY A 8 33.28 -1.12 -13.49
N TYR A 9 32.18 -0.92 -12.77
CA TYR A 9 32.08 -1.33 -11.36
C TYR A 9 31.56 -2.77 -11.24
N PRO A 10 32.27 -3.66 -10.49
CA PRO A 10 31.87 -5.05 -10.36
C PRO A 10 30.67 -5.28 -9.42
N LYS A 11 30.36 -4.34 -8.51
CA LYS A 11 29.24 -4.44 -7.55
C LYS A 11 28.65 -3.07 -7.21
N TRP A 12 27.34 -3.02 -6.94
CA TRP A 12 26.62 -1.78 -6.58
C TRP A 12 27.27 -1.00 -5.42
N SER A 13 27.74 -1.72 -4.40
CA SER A 13 28.30 -1.11 -3.20
C SER A 13 29.63 -0.37 -3.42
N VAL A 14 30.30 -0.56 -4.56
CA VAL A 14 31.53 0.17 -4.90
C VAL A 14 31.28 1.33 -5.86
N ILE A 15 30.03 1.60 -6.23
CA ILE A 15 29.68 2.70 -7.12
C ILE A 15 29.60 4.01 -6.29
N PRO A 16 30.42 5.03 -6.63
CA PRO A 16 30.33 6.36 -6.03
C PRO A 16 28.91 6.92 -6.13
N HIS A 17 28.49 7.69 -5.14
CA HIS A 17 27.12 8.20 -5.07
C HIS A 17 26.75 9.03 -6.31
N GLU A 18 27.71 9.75 -6.86
CA GLU A 18 27.55 10.59 -8.05
C GLU A 18 27.36 9.78 -9.34
N GLU A 19 27.84 8.52 -9.37
CA GLU A 19 27.73 7.63 -10.54
C GLU A 19 26.58 6.62 -10.42
N ARG A 20 25.91 6.53 -9.26
CA ARG A 20 24.75 5.64 -9.05
C ARG A 20 23.57 5.97 -9.97
N GLU A 21 23.28 7.26 -10.12
CA GLU A 21 22.26 7.73 -11.06
C GLU A 21 22.62 7.39 -12.50
N LEU A 22 23.90 7.53 -12.87
CA LEU A 22 24.39 7.15 -14.20
C LEU A 22 24.29 5.63 -14.42
N TRP A 23 24.52 4.83 -13.39
CA TRP A 23 24.31 3.38 -13.42
C TRP A 23 22.84 3.04 -13.67
N PHE A 24 21.91 3.66 -12.92
CA PHE A 24 20.49 3.48 -13.16
C PHE A 24 20.08 3.92 -14.57
N ARG A 25 20.52 5.09 -15.05
CA ARG A 25 20.22 5.54 -16.41
C ARG A 25 20.86 4.67 -17.49
N GLN A 26 21.97 3.99 -17.19
CA GLN A 26 22.64 3.08 -18.11
C GLN A 26 21.92 1.73 -18.22
N PHE A 27 21.41 1.20 -17.10
CA PHE A 27 20.80 -0.13 -17.03
C PHE A 27 19.27 -0.12 -17.06
N ALA A 28 18.61 0.98 -16.70
CA ALA A 28 17.15 1.15 -16.77
C ALA A 28 16.68 1.75 -18.12
N LYS A 29 17.50 1.68 -19.18
CA LYS A 29 17.24 2.35 -20.48
C LYS A 29 15.94 1.95 -21.18
N THR A 30 15.33 0.84 -20.80
CA THR A 30 14.19 0.27 -21.54
C THR A 30 12.86 0.36 -20.80
N GLY A 31 12.84 0.73 -19.51
CA GLY A 31 11.62 0.62 -18.69
C GLY A 31 11.06 -0.81 -18.60
N GLN A 32 11.81 -1.81 -19.07
CA GLN A 32 11.41 -3.21 -19.14
C GLN A 32 12.32 -4.07 -18.29
N VAL A 33 11.75 -5.10 -17.67
CA VAL A 33 12.51 -6.13 -16.96
C VAL A 33 13.40 -6.86 -17.97
N GLN A 34 14.72 -6.72 -17.82
CA GLN A 34 15.69 -7.33 -18.74
C GLN A 34 16.00 -8.79 -18.41
N ASP A 35 15.88 -9.18 -17.15
CA ASP A 35 16.06 -10.58 -16.73
C ASP A 35 14.90 -11.43 -17.28
N PRO A 36 15.16 -12.40 -18.18
CA PRO A 36 14.10 -13.17 -18.84
C PRO A 36 13.30 -14.03 -17.86
N VAL A 37 13.92 -14.48 -16.76
CA VAL A 37 13.25 -15.28 -15.73
C VAL A 37 12.30 -14.39 -14.94
N ILE A 38 12.77 -13.21 -14.53
CA ILE A 38 11.92 -12.27 -13.79
C ILE A 38 10.80 -11.73 -14.68
N ARG A 39 11.05 -11.48 -15.97
CA ARG A 39 10.02 -11.06 -16.93
C ARG A 39 8.89 -12.09 -17.01
N SER A 40 9.24 -13.36 -17.18
CA SER A 40 8.25 -14.45 -17.22
C SER A 40 7.42 -14.56 -15.93
N VAL A 41 8.05 -14.34 -14.76
CA VAL A 41 7.33 -14.32 -13.48
C VAL A 41 6.33 -13.16 -13.42
N VAL A 42 6.73 -11.97 -13.89
CA VAL A 42 5.83 -10.80 -13.91
C VAL A 42 4.64 -11.06 -14.82
N GLU A 43 4.86 -11.53 -16.04
CA GLU A 43 3.78 -11.89 -16.99
C GLU A 43 2.81 -12.93 -16.40
N LEU A 44 3.33 -13.94 -15.71
CA LEU A 44 2.51 -14.97 -15.06
C LEU A 44 1.64 -14.39 -13.94
N VAL A 45 2.21 -13.56 -13.08
CA VAL A 45 1.49 -12.95 -11.95
C VAL A 45 0.43 -11.95 -12.45
N GLU A 46 0.73 -11.18 -13.50
CA GLU A 46 -0.23 -10.28 -14.15
C GLU A 46 -1.40 -11.08 -14.73
N THR A 47 -1.12 -12.15 -15.47
CA THR A 47 -2.15 -13.04 -16.04
C THR A 47 -3.04 -13.65 -14.95
N GLN A 48 -2.44 -14.14 -13.85
CA GLN A 48 -3.19 -14.70 -12.74
C GLN A 48 -4.04 -13.63 -12.03
N LYS A 49 -3.53 -12.41 -11.89
CA LYS A 49 -4.27 -11.29 -11.32
C LYS A 49 -5.50 -10.97 -12.18
N GLU A 50 -5.33 -10.88 -13.50
CA GLU A 50 -6.43 -10.62 -14.44
C GLU A 50 -7.48 -11.73 -14.40
N ALA A 51 -7.08 -13.00 -14.38
CA ALA A 51 -8.00 -14.12 -14.26
C ALA A 51 -8.82 -14.08 -12.96
N LEU A 52 -8.18 -13.73 -11.84
CA LEU A 52 -8.87 -13.58 -10.55
C LEU A 52 -9.86 -12.41 -10.56
N LEU A 53 -9.49 -11.28 -11.16
CA LEU A 53 -10.38 -10.13 -11.33
C LEU A 53 -11.56 -10.46 -12.26
N ALA A 54 -11.32 -11.23 -13.33
CA ALA A 54 -12.35 -11.66 -14.27
C ALA A 54 -13.31 -12.70 -13.66
N SER A 55 -12.85 -13.49 -12.69
CA SER A 55 -13.68 -14.44 -11.95
C SER A 55 -14.54 -13.79 -10.86
N GLN A 56 -14.33 -12.51 -10.57
CA GLN A 56 -15.12 -11.75 -9.60
C GLN A 56 -16.46 -11.36 -10.27
N PRO A 57 -17.62 -11.63 -9.64
CA PRO A 57 -18.91 -11.33 -10.25
C PRO A 57 -19.05 -9.82 -10.47
N LEU A 58 -19.44 -9.40 -11.69
CA LEU A 58 -19.99 -8.07 -11.93
C LEU A 58 -21.26 -7.95 -11.10
N SER A 59 -21.21 -7.15 -10.04
CA SER A 59 -22.42 -6.71 -9.34
C SER A 59 -23.18 -5.79 -10.30
N ASP A 60 -24.34 -6.22 -10.78
CA ASP A 60 -25.24 -5.45 -11.68
C ASP A 60 -26.08 -4.40 -10.93
N ASP A 61 -25.73 -4.13 -9.67
CA ASP A 61 -26.42 -3.12 -8.88
C ASP A 61 -25.95 -1.73 -9.33
N GLY A 62 -26.83 -1.03 -10.03
CA GLY A 62 -26.65 0.31 -10.60
C GLY A 62 -26.43 1.45 -9.59
N ASP A 63 -25.75 1.21 -8.47
CA ASP A 63 -25.22 2.24 -7.59
C ASP A 63 -23.69 2.25 -7.72
N SER A 64 -23.24 2.91 -8.79
CA SER A 64 -21.84 3.02 -9.16
C SER A 64 -21.08 3.94 -8.19
N THR A 65 -20.83 3.46 -6.98
CA THR A 65 -19.81 3.98 -6.08
C THR A 65 -18.70 2.93 -5.94
N GLY A 66 -17.84 2.88 -6.96
CA GLY A 66 -16.47 2.38 -6.88
C GLY A 66 -16.30 0.94 -6.41
N ALA A 67 -16.69 -0.03 -7.24
CA ALA A 67 -16.31 -1.43 -7.09
C ALA A 67 -14.82 -1.55 -6.70
N SER A 68 -14.53 -2.22 -5.58
CA SER A 68 -13.17 -2.46 -5.10
C SER A 68 -12.44 -3.44 -6.02
N THR A 69 -12.03 -2.99 -7.20
CA THR A 69 -11.26 -3.71 -8.23
C THR A 69 -9.78 -3.85 -7.87
N ASN A 70 -9.43 -3.94 -6.58
CA ASN A 70 -8.04 -3.94 -6.14
C ASN A 70 -7.74 -5.23 -5.36
N MET A 71 -7.13 -6.18 -6.07
CA MET A 71 -6.41 -7.31 -5.47
C MET A 71 -5.53 -6.82 -4.32
N LEU A 72 -5.70 -7.39 -3.11
CA LEU A 72 -4.92 -6.96 -1.95
C LEU A 72 -3.43 -7.17 -2.18
N ARG A 73 -2.60 -6.20 -1.77
CA ARG A 73 -1.14 -6.25 -1.89
C ARG A 73 -0.53 -7.54 -1.33
N LEU A 74 -1.09 -8.07 -0.24
CA LEU A 74 -0.65 -9.32 0.38
C LEU A 74 -0.85 -10.53 -0.53
N GLN A 75 -1.97 -10.58 -1.25
CA GLN A 75 -2.29 -11.66 -2.18
C GLN A 75 -1.35 -11.66 -3.39
N ILE A 76 -1.02 -10.47 -3.91
CA ILE A 76 -0.01 -10.31 -4.97
C ILE A 76 1.36 -10.81 -4.48
N ASN A 77 1.76 -10.44 -3.27
CA ASN A 77 3.04 -10.87 -2.71
C ASN A 77 3.14 -12.41 -2.56
N ASP A 78 2.06 -13.06 -2.15
CA ASP A 78 1.98 -14.53 -2.06
C ASP A 78 2.10 -15.18 -3.45
N MET A 79 1.39 -14.65 -4.45
CA MET A 79 1.49 -15.12 -5.83
C MET A 79 2.92 -15.00 -6.38
N VAL A 80 3.58 -13.87 -6.16
CA VAL A 80 4.98 -13.66 -6.56
C VAL A 80 5.90 -14.65 -5.84
N GLU A 81 5.73 -14.87 -4.54
CA GLU A 81 6.58 -15.78 -3.77
C GLU A 81 6.49 -17.23 -4.24
N LYS A 82 5.31 -17.66 -4.70
CA LYS A 82 5.09 -18.99 -5.29
C LYS A 82 5.64 -19.10 -6.71
N ALA A 83 5.55 -18.04 -7.51
CA ALA A 83 5.97 -18.04 -8.91
C ALA A 83 7.49 -17.90 -9.08
N VAL A 84 8.19 -17.22 -8.17
CA VAL A 84 9.63 -16.98 -8.29
C VAL A 84 10.44 -18.28 -8.08
N PRO A 85 11.32 -18.67 -9.03
CA PRO A 85 12.17 -19.84 -8.87
C PRO A 85 13.11 -19.75 -7.67
N LYS A 86 13.40 -20.90 -7.04
CA LYS A 86 14.34 -21.01 -5.91
C LYS A 86 15.71 -21.50 -6.38
N ARG A 87 16.78 -20.86 -5.93
CA ARG A 87 18.16 -21.35 -6.09
C ARG A 87 18.50 -22.39 -5.03
N LYS A 88 19.59 -23.15 -5.24
CA LYS A 88 20.16 -24.04 -4.23
C LYS A 88 20.42 -23.25 -2.94
N GLY A 89 19.86 -23.71 -1.82
CA GLY A 89 19.86 -22.99 -0.54
C GLY A 89 18.60 -22.15 -0.26
N GLY A 90 17.52 -22.32 -1.05
CA GLY A 90 16.19 -21.75 -0.76
C GLY A 90 16.03 -20.27 -1.09
N ARG A 91 17.05 -19.62 -1.65
CA ARG A 91 16.99 -18.20 -2.03
C ARG A 91 16.18 -18.01 -3.32
N LEU A 92 15.15 -17.19 -3.25
CA LEU A 92 14.36 -16.79 -4.42
C LEU A 92 15.21 -15.94 -5.38
N VAL A 93 15.13 -16.24 -6.68
CA VAL A 93 15.85 -15.50 -7.75
C VAL A 93 15.39 -14.05 -7.77
N GLY A 94 16.33 -13.10 -7.91
CA GLY A 94 16.01 -11.67 -7.97
C GLY A 94 15.59 -11.02 -6.65
N LEU A 95 15.23 -11.80 -5.63
CA LEU A 95 14.82 -11.28 -4.31
C LEU A 95 15.98 -11.24 -3.31
N ALA A 96 15.92 -10.24 -2.43
CA ALA A 96 16.79 -10.18 -1.26
C ALA A 96 16.46 -11.31 -0.27
N ARG A 97 17.39 -11.62 0.64
CA ARG A 97 17.13 -12.61 1.70
C ARG A 97 16.04 -12.05 2.62
N ARG A 98 15.00 -12.85 2.90
CA ARG A 98 14.00 -12.49 3.93
C ARG A 98 14.67 -12.51 5.30
N SER A 99 14.42 -11.49 6.09
CA SER A 99 14.98 -11.30 7.45
C SER A 99 14.70 -12.46 8.40
N SER A 100 13.71 -13.31 8.11
CA SER A 100 13.44 -14.54 8.87
C SER A 100 14.47 -15.67 8.67
N SER A 101 15.38 -15.53 7.71
CA SER A 101 16.46 -16.50 7.41
C SER A 101 17.84 -16.05 7.91
N VAL A 102 17.88 -15.01 8.74
CA VAL A 102 19.09 -14.64 9.47
C VAL A 102 19.27 -15.73 10.55
N PRO A 103 20.37 -16.50 10.57
CA PRO A 103 20.72 -17.24 11.78
C PRO A 103 20.83 -16.17 12.86
N GLY A 104 20.02 -16.28 13.92
CA GLY A 104 19.91 -15.25 14.96
C GLY A 104 21.28 -14.80 15.42
N SER A 105 21.79 -13.72 14.83
CA SER A 105 22.90 -12.99 15.40
C SER A 105 22.38 -12.51 16.74
N SER A 106 23.16 -12.77 17.80
CA SER A 106 22.87 -12.45 19.20
C SER A 106 22.89 -10.94 19.49
N SER A 107 22.33 -10.16 18.58
CA SER A 107 22.19 -8.72 18.62
C SER A 107 20.87 -8.33 17.95
N GLN A 108 19.79 -9.09 18.20
CA GLN A 108 18.50 -8.44 18.35
C GLN A 108 18.62 -7.53 19.58
N ALA A 109 19.28 -6.39 19.42
CA ALA A 109 18.84 -5.22 20.12
C ALA A 109 17.40 -5.05 19.62
N SER A 110 16.44 -5.43 20.45
CA SER A 110 15.09 -4.92 20.34
C SER A 110 15.26 -3.41 20.24
N CYS A 111 15.18 -2.88 19.02
CA CYS A 111 15.24 -1.45 18.78
C CYS A 111 13.87 -0.88 19.18
N THR A 112 13.59 -0.99 20.48
CA THR A 112 12.58 -0.23 21.19
C THR A 112 13.32 1.02 21.65
N ASP A 113 13.55 1.93 20.72
CA ASP A 113 13.99 3.27 21.08
C ASP A 113 12.88 3.87 21.96
N PRO A 114 13.15 4.16 23.25
CA PRO A 114 12.14 4.67 24.17
C PRO A 114 11.47 5.94 23.65
N MET A 115 12.19 6.76 22.87
CA MET A 115 11.66 7.97 22.25
C MET A 115 10.58 7.66 21.19
N ILE A 116 10.73 6.55 20.46
CA ILE A 116 9.74 6.12 19.45
C ILE A 116 8.47 5.62 20.14
N LEU A 117 8.61 4.91 21.26
CA LEU A 117 7.47 4.40 22.01
C LEU A 117 6.65 5.53 22.64
N GLU A 118 7.31 6.52 23.23
CA GLU A 118 6.66 7.71 23.80
C GLU A 118 5.92 8.52 22.72
N GLN A 119 6.54 8.73 21.56
CA GLN A 119 5.87 9.41 20.44
C GLN A 119 4.66 8.64 19.91
N LEU A 120 4.69 7.31 19.96
CA LEU A 120 3.56 6.49 19.53
C LEU A 120 2.40 6.64 20.51
N GLN A 121 2.67 6.54 21.81
CA GLN A 121 1.67 6.75 22.88
C GLN A 121 1.02 8.13 22.79
N ASN A 122 1.82 9.19 22.61
CA ASN A 122 1.30 10.55 22.45
C ASN A 122 0.38 10.70 21.21
N LYS A 123 0.67 9.97 20.13
CA LYS A 123 -0.18 9.97 18.92
C LYS A 123 -1.48 9.22 19.17
N ASP A 124 -1.42 8.09 19.86
CA ASP A 124 -2.59 7.28 20.20
C ASP A 124 -3.54 8.06 21.14
N GLU A 125 -3.00 8.78 22.14
CA GLU A 125 -3.78 9.67 23.01
C GLU A 125 -4.47 10.79 22.24
N ARG A 126 -3.76 11.42 21.29
CA ARG A 126 -4.33 12.45 20.43
C ARG A 126 -5.42 11.89 19.50
N ILE A 127 -5.25 10.67 18.99
CA ILE A 127 -6.26 10.00 18.16
C ILE A 127 -7.53 9.78 18.97
N MET A 128 -7.42 9.22 20.19
CA MET A 128 -8.58 9.02 21.07
C MET A 128 -9.32 10.34 21.35
N ALA A 129 -8.59 11.41 21.68
CA ALA A 129 -9.21 12.70 21.94
C ALA A 129 -9.93 13.29 20.71
N LEU A 130 -9.36 13.12 19.51
CA LEU A 130 -9.99 13.56 18.26
C LEU A 130 -11.22 12.72 17.91
N GLU A 131 -11.18 11.42 18.16
CA GLU A 131 -12.32 10.53 17.97
C GLU A 131 -13.49 10.92 18.90
N GLU A 132 -13.21 11.21 20.17
CA GLU A 132 -14.22 11.67 21.13
C GLU A 132 -14.82 13.04 20.75
N GLN A 133 -14.01 13.96 20.24
CA GLN A 133 -14.54 15.22 19.72
C GLN A 133 -15.43 15.01 18.50
N ASN A 134 -15.04 14.11 17.59
CA ASN A 134 -15.84 13.80 16.40
C ASN A 134 -17.18 13.15 16.77
N THR A 135 -17.21 12.22 17.74
CA THR A 135 -18.47 11.63 18.21
C THR A 135 -19.39 12.68 18.83
N THR A 136 -18.82 13.62 19.61
CA THR A 136 -19.56 14.73 20.20
C THR A 136 -20.15 15.67 19.13
N ILE A 137 -19.35 16.05 18.12
CA ILE A 137 -19.80 16.91 17.02
C ILE A 137 -20.94 16.25 16.24
N ILE A 138 -20.83 14.95 15.95
CA ILE A 138 -21.86 14.19 15.25
C ILE A 138 -23.17 14.17 16.07
N ALA A 139 -23.08 13.89 17.37
CA ALA A 139 -24.25 13.86 18.25
C ALA A 139 -24.95 15.23 18.35
N GLU A 140 -24.19 16.32 18.46
CA GLU A 140 -24.74 17.67 18.49
C GLU A 140 -25.42 18.03 17.15
N LEU A 141 -24.79 17.66 16.04
CA LEU A 141 -25.32 17.89 14.70
C LEU A 141 -26.63 17.10 14.48
N GLU A 142 -26.74 15.88 15.01
CA GLU A 142 -27.98 15.10 15.00
C GLU A 142 -29.08 15.75 15.87
N SER A 143 -28.73 16.24 17.07
CA SER A 143 -29.64 16.98 17.94
C SER A 143 -30.19 18.22 17.22
N GLN A 144 -29.31 19.00 16.58
CA GLN A 144 -29.69 20.19 15.83
C GLN A 144 -30.54 19.88 14.60
N LYS A 145 -30.23 18.80 13.86
CA LYS A 145 -31.09 18.35 12.75
C LYS A 145 -32.50 18.02 13.22
N LYS A 146 -32.62 17.36 14.39
CA LYS A 146 -33.92 17.02 14.98
C LYS A 146 -34.72 18.26 15.38
N THR A 147 -34.08 19.26 15.99
CA THR A 147 -34.76 20.51 16.35
C THR A 147 -35.21 21.28 15.11
N ASN A 148 -34.37 21.37 14.08
CA ASN A 148 -34.71 22.00 12.81
C ASN A 148 -35.91 21.29 12.13
N ALA A 149 -35.94 19.95 12.15
CA ALA A 149 -37.07 19.19 11.61
C ALA A 149 -38.38 19.48 12.36
N GLN A 150 -38.33 19.58 13.70
CA GLN A 150 -39.51 19.96 14.50
C GLN A 150 -40.00 21.38 14.20
N ILE A 151 -39.09 22.33 13.95
CA ILE A 151 -39.46 23.70 13.57
C ILE A 151 -40.18 23.69 12.22
N MET A 152 -39.64 22.96 11.23
CA MET A 152 -40.27 22.82 9.91
C MET A 152 -41.67 22.19 10.02
N GLU A 153 -41.82 21.10 10.77
CA GLU A 153 -43.13 20.45 11.00
C GLU A 153 -44.15 21.42 11.64
N LYS A 154 -43.71 22.28 12.57
CA LYS A 154 -44.58 23.30 13.17
C LYS A 154 -44.96 24.39 12.19
N LEU A 155 -44.04 24.83 11.33
CA LEU A 155 -44.32 25.82 10.28
C LEU A 155 -45.32 25.28 9.27
N GLU A 156 -45.18 24.02 8.84
CA GLU A 156 -46.12 23.35 7.94
C GLU A 156 -47.53 23.24 8.54
N ARG A 157 -47.65 23.00 9.86
CA ARG A 157 -48.96 23.02 10.54
C ARG A 157 -49.60 24.41 10.61
N LEU A 158 -48.79 25.46 10.81
CA LEU A 158 -49.29 26.83 10.97
C LEU A 158 -49.62 27.51 9.63
N PHE A 159 -48.91 27.14 8.58
CA PHE A 159 -49.12 27.62 7.23
C PHE A 159 -49.22 26.43 6.27
N PRO A 160 -50.35 25.70 6.26
CA PRO A 160 -50.56 24.66 5.26
C PRO A 160 -50.45 25.32 3.89
N THR A 161 -49.55 24.84 3.04
CA THR A 161 -49.54 25.26 1.64
C THR A 161 -50.79 24.70 0.98
N GLU A 162 -51.88 25.47 1.03
CA GLU A 162 -53.06 25.24 0.21
C GLU A 162 -52.69 25.54 -1.24
N PHE A 163 -52.45 24.48 -2.01
CA PHE A 163 -52.52 24.47 -3.47
C PHE A 163 -53.76 23.69 -3.89
#